data_AF-A0A2V5TU88-F1
#
_entry.id   AF-A0A2V5TU88-F1
#
_cell.length_a   1.000
_cell.length_b   1.000
_cell.length_c   1.000
_cell.angle_alpha   90.00
_cell.angle_beta   90.00
_cell.angle_gamma   90.00
#
_symmetry.space_group_name_H-M   'P 1'
#
loop_
_entity.id
_entity.type
_entity.pdbx_description
1 polymer ?
#
loop_
_entity_poly.entity_id
_entity_poly.type
_entity_poly.pdbx_seq_one_letter_code
_entity_poly.pdbx_strand_id
1 'polypeptide(L)'
;MLALEKFLPEDAVPIGNQRHKTPHPSFGHPPHEPSPSPALRAPSPPRRGRGKGEGVAGKFKDARSDQSSENSLPTSDEGRGVHFADDDGTVRAAVAGIKWLLNLQNSDGGIPTFCRGWTNLPFDRSAPDLTAHALRAWNAWLPELPERLQRRVRRTMEKGLRYLTRTQRPDGAWLPLWFGNQHAPDETNPVYGTARVLTALVEIVGQVSRLPRLNFSRRANNFEASAEHNSSPEETGQTPALLSAMIARGAQWLLSVQKSDGSWGAPGEGPSSVEETALAVEALAGVAEWSSGPAICRHSRADGRDAVSASLTLNARSVREAALKGATWLIEKVETGEWKQPSPIGFYFAKLWYYERLYPMIFTVRALNLAARSLR
;
A
#
# COMPACT_ATOMS: atom_id res chain seq x y z
N MET A 1 -14.38 -31.79 -37.17
CA MET A 1 -14.65 -30.50 -37.85
C MET A 1 -14.09 -29.41 -36.95
N LEU A 2 -12.81 -29.04 -37.12
CA LEU A 2 -12.35 -27.90 -37.96
C LEU A 2 -12.86 -26.57 -37.37
N ALA A 3 -12.05 -25.58 -37.00
CA ALA A 3 -10.62 -25.35 -37.18
C ALA A 3 -10.19 -24.25 -36.20
N LEU A 4 -9.01 -24.39 -35.57
CA LEU A 4 -8.26 -23.30 -34.95
C LEU A 4 -6.79 -23.74 -34.85
N GLU A 5 -6.16 -23.90 -36.02
CA GLU A 5 -4.72 -23.96 -36.18
C GLU A 5 -4.33 -22.85 -37.16
N LYS A 6 -3.53 -21.88 -36.68
CA LYS A 6 -2.50 -21.22 -37.47
C LYS A 6 -1.65 -20.28 -36.61
N PHE A 7 -0.34 -20.50 -36.70
CA PHE A 7 0.80 -19.69 -36.28
C PHE A 7 1.40 -19.95 -34.87
N LEU A 8 2.20 -21.01 -34.78
CA LEU A 8 3.50 -21.01 -34.09
C LEU A 8 4.60 -21.38 -35.11
N PRO A 9 5.83 -20.84 -35.01
CA PRO A 9 6.90 -21.09 -35.97
C PRO A 9 7.52 -22.49 -35.81
N GLU A 10 7.85 -23.09 -36.95
CA GLU A 10 8.56 -24.36 -37.10
C GLU A 10 10.02 -24.24 -36.64
N ASP A 11 10.42 -25.05 -35.66
CA ASP A 11 11.69 -25.78 -35.60
C ASP A 11 11.88 -26.39 -34.20
N ALA A 12 11.33 -27.58 -33.98
CA ALA A 12 11.69 -28.44 -32.85
C ALA A 12 11.64 -29.91 -33.26
N VAL A 13 12.82 -30.51 -33.41
CA VAL A 13 13.08 -31.92 -33.72
C VAL A 13 12.67 -32.81 -32.53
N PRO A 14 12.02 -33.97 -32.72
CA PRO A 14 11.50 -34.79 -31.64
C PRO A 14 12.58 -35.73 -31.06
N ILE A 15 12.78 -35.70 -29.73
CA ILE A 15 13.58 -36.72 -29.02
C ILE A 15 12.62 -37.67 -28.28
N GLY A 16 12.72 -38.94 -28.65
CA GLY A 16 11.84 -40.02 -28.21
C GLY A 16 12.05 -40.51 -26.78
N ASN A 17 10.99 -41.13 -26.27
CA ASN A 17 10.97 -41.88 -25.01
C ASN A 17 11.99 -43.03 -25.01
N GLN A 18 12.99 -42.95 -24.14
CA GLN A 18 13.75 -44.12 -23.69
C GLN A 18 13.55 -44.35 -22.19
N ARG A 19 12.95 -45.50 -21.88
CA ARG A 19 12.91 -46.07 -20.53
C ARG A 19 14.27 -46.69 -20.22
N HIS A 20 15.00 -46.13 -19.25
CA HIS A 20 16.12 -46.82 -18.62
C HIS A 20 15.73 -47.31 -17.22
N LYS A 21 15.83 -48.64 -17.03
CA LYS A 21 15.83 -49.31 -15.73
C LYS A 21 17.25 -49.27 -15.16
N THR A 22 17.41 -48.81 -13.94
CA THR A 22 18.60 -49.04 -13.09
C THR A 22 18.18 -49.14 -11.61
N PRO A 23 18.97 -49.82 -10.75
CA PRO A 23 18.48 -50.53 -9.57
C PRO A 23 18.50 -49.71 -8.27
N HIS A 24 17.62 -50.09 -7.34
CA HIS A 24 17.51 -49.54 -5.98
C HIS A 24 18.74 -49.83 -5.11
N PRO A 25 19.23 -48.87 -4.30
CA PRO A 25 20.01 -49.15 -3.10
C PRO A 25 19.09 -49.36 -1.89
N SER A 26 19.39 -50.40 -1.11
CA SER A 26 18.80 -50.74 0.18
C SER A 26 19.25 -49.75 1.25
N PHE A 27 18.33 -49.16 2.00
CA PHE A 27 18.62 -48.41 3.22
C PHE A 27 17.72 -48.91 4.36
N GLY A 28 18.35 -49.13 5.51
CA GLY A 28 17.80 -49.81 6.67
C GLY A 28 16.68 -49.07 7.39
N HIS A 29 16.00 -49.84 8.25
CA HIS A 29 14.87 -49.42 9.07
C HIS A 29 15.20 -48.25 10.03
N PRO A 30 14.36 -47.21 10.11
CA PRO A 30 14.33 -46.30 11.25
C PRO A 30 13.43 -46.86 12.38
N PRO A 31 13.66 -46.47 13.65
CA PRO A 31 12.93 -46.99 14.81
C PRO A 31 11.52 -46.40 14.95
N HIS A 32 10.67 -47.15 15.65
CA HIS A 32 9.25 -46.91 15.92
C HIS A 32 8.90 -45.49 16.39
N GLU A 33 7.99 -44.83 15.67
CA GLU A 33 7.20 -43.69 16.18
C GLU A 33 5.93 -44.18 16.90
N PRO A 34 5.50 -43.53 17.99
CA PRO A 34 4.25 -43.87 18.69
C PRO A 34 3.02 -43.34 17.93
N SER A 35 1.94 -44.13 17.96
CA SER A 35 0.68 -43.89 17.26
C SER A 35 -0.01 -42.57 17.64
N PRO A 36 -0.70 -41.89 16.69
CA PRO A 36 -1.44 -40.66 17.00
C PRO A 36 -2.73 -40.97 17.78
N SER A 37 -2.95 -40.22 18.86
CA SER A 37 -4.23 -40.15 19.59
C SER A 37 -5.31 -39.43 18.77
N PRO A 38 -6.62 -39.71 18.99
CA PRO A 38 -7.67 -39.37 18.04
C PRO A 38 -7.97 -37.87 17.99
N ALA A 39 -8.14 -37.36 16.76
CA ALA A 39 -8.52 -35.98 16.49
C ALA A 39 -9.89 -35.62 17.11
N LEU A 40 -9.93 -34.52 17.86
CA LEU A 40 -11.16 -33.85 18.27
C LEU A 40 -11.87 -33.28 17.03
N ARG A 41 -13.06 -33.81 16.75
CA ARG A 41 -13.99 -33.32 15.71
C ARG A 41 -14.32 -31.84 15.92
N ALA A 42 -14.14 -31.03 14.89
CA ALA A 42 -14.72 -29.68 14.83
C ALA A 42 -16.26 -29.74 14.76
N PRO A 43 -16.99 -28.83 15.43
CA PRO A 43 -18.46 -28.80 15.37
C PRO A 43 -18.95 -28.24 14.03
N SER A 44 -19.99 -28.86 13.47
CA SER A 44 -20.65 -28.43 12.24
C SER A 44 -21.45 -27.13 12.42
N PRO A 45 -21.60 -26.29 11.38
CA PRO A 45 -22.37 -25.05 11.46
C PRO A 45 -23.88 -25.32 11.60
N PRO A 46 -24.65 -24.39 12.20
CA PRO A 46 -26.08 -24.59 12.43
C PRO A 46 -26.88 -24.57 11.13
N ARG A 47 -27.83 -25.51 11.02
CA ARG A 47 -28.81 -25.63 9.93
C ARG A 47 -29.71 -24.38 9.87
N ARG A 48 -29.72 -23.67 8.73
CA ARG A 48 -30.80 -22.72 8.41
C ARG A 48 -32.01 -23.46 7.83
N GLY A 49 -33.18 -23.11 8.35
CA GLY A 49 -34.47 -23.72 8.03
C GLY A 49 -34.92 -23.50 6.59
N ARG A 50 -35.70 -24.48 6.11
CA ARG A 50 -36.41 -24.46 4.83
C ARG A 50 -37.49 -23.37 4.83
N GLY A 51 -37.47 -22.52 3.82
CA GLY A 51 -38.61 -21.70 3.39
C GLY A 51 -38.79 -21.88 1.88
N LYS A 52 -39.99 -22.31 1.48
CA LYS A 52 -40.51 -22.47 0.11
C LYS A 52 -40.28 -21.16 -0.68
N GLY A 53 -39.89 -21.10 -1.96
CA GLY A 53 -40.28 -21.92 -3.10
C GLY A 53 -41.31 -21.13 -3.92
N GLU A 54 -40.86 -20.33 -4.89
CA GLU A 54 -41.65 -19.87 -6.04
C GLU A 54 -40.67 -19.45 -7.16
N GLY A 55 -40.76 -20.14 -8.30
CA GLY A 55 -39.90 -19.95 -9.46
C GLY A 55 -40.60 -19.14 -10.55
N VAL A 56 -39.81 -18.39 -11.32
CA VAL A 56 -40.23 -17.89 -12.64
C VAL A 56 -39.08 -18.09 -13.61
N ALA A 57 -39.30 -18.99 -14.57
CA ALA A 57 -38.43 -19.23 -15.71
C ALA A 57 -38.71 -18.16 -16.79
N GLY A 58 -37.69 -17.37 -17.14
CA GLY A 58 -37.74 -16.42 -18.25
C GLY A 58 -37.05 -17.00 -19.49
N LYS A 59 -37.83 -17.29 -20.53
CA LYS A 59 -37.41 -17.77 -21.86
C LYS A 59 -36.58 -16.70 -22.59
N PHE A 60 -35.40 -17.07 -23.08
CA PHE A 60 -34.70 -16.34 -24.13
C PHE A 60 -35.31 -16.69 -25.50
N LYS A 61 -35.62 -15.67 -26.31
CA LYS A 61 -36.00 -15.80 -27.72
C LYS A 61 -34.99 -15.02 -28.58
N ASP A 62 -34.56 -15.67 -29.64
CA ASP A 62 -33.76 -15.12 -30.74
C ASP A 62 -34.51 -14.01 -31.51
N ALA A 63 -33.75 -13.04 -32.01
CA ALA A 63 -34.03 -12.33 -33.27
C ALA A 63 -32.72 -11.80 -33.87
N ARG A 64 -32.44 -12.20 -35.12
CA ARG A 64 -31.37 -11.70 -35.98
C ARG A 64 -31.86 -10.54 -36.87
N SER A 65 -30.86 -9.87 -37.46
CA SER A 65 -30.81 -8.98 -38.64
C SER A 65 -31.43 -7.58 -38.52
N ASP A 66 -30.63 -6.51 -38.72
CA ASP A 66 -30.24 -6.06 -40.07
C ASP A 66 -29.02 -5.10 -40.09
N GLN A 67 -28.43 -4.97 -41.28
CA GLN A 67 -27.13 -4.35 -41.59
C GLN A 67 -27.19 -2.83 -41.90
N SER A 68 -26.00 -2.21 -41.74
CA SER A 68 -25.38 -1.12 -42.54
C SER A 68 -25.99 0.28 -42.62
N SER A 69 -25.20 1.30 -42.22
CA SER A 69 -24.62 2.31 -43.15
C SER A 69 -23.78 3.39 -42.43
N GLU A 70 -22.51 3.49 -42.85
CA GLU A 70 -21.71 4.71 -43.12
C GLU A 70 -21.36 5.78 -42.06
N ASN A 71 -20.03 5.90 -41.86
CA ASN A 71 -19.19 7.11 -41.83
C ASN A 71 -19.77 8.47 -41.41
N SER A 72 -19.21 9.05 -40.35
CA SER A 72 -18.64 10.42 -40.34
C SER A 72 -17.86 10.68 -39.04
N LEU A 73 -16.56 10.98 -39.16
CA LEU A 73 -15.76 11.60 -38.11
C LEU A 73 -16.03 13.12 -38.13
N PRO A 74 -16.24 13.79 -36.98
CA PRO A 74 -15.99 15.22 -36.88
C PRO A 74 -14.62 15.48 -36.22
N THR A 75 -13.90 16.37 -36.87
CA THR A 75 -12.66 17.02 -36.47
C THR A 75 -12.85 17.94 -35.27
N SER A 76 -11.79 18.04 -34.46
CA SER A 76 -11.40 19.17 -33.60
C SER A 76 -12.49 19.90 -32.82
N ASP A 77 -12.53 19.66 -31.52
CA ASP A 77 -12.87 20.72 -30.57
C ASP A 77 -11.89 20.71 -29.40
N GLU A 78 -11.31 21.87 -29.17
CA GLU A 78 -10.32 22.16 -28.16
C GLU A 78 -10.96 22.14 -26.76
N GLY A 79 -10.19 21.77 -25.75
CA GLY A 79 -10.32 22.39 -24.44
C GLY A 79 -11.64 22.26 -23.69
N ARG A 80 -12.32 21.10 -23.69
CA ARG A 80 -13.24 20.78 -22.58
C ARG A 80 -12.44 20.31 -21.38
N GLY A 81 -12.11 21.26 -20.50
CA GLY A 81 -11.79 20.96 -19.12
C GLY A 81 -12.85 20.01 -18.57
N VAL A 82 -12.40 18.88 -18.03
CA VAL A 82 -13.26 17.94 -17.31
C VAL A 82 -13.74 18.67 -16.06
N HIS A 83 -14.84 19.39 -16.20
CA HIS A 83 -15.69 19.74 -15.06
C HIS A 83 -16.22 18.41 -14.54
N PHE A 84 -15.53 17.83 -13.56
CA PHE A 84 -16.16 16.88 -12.66
C PHE A 84 -17.35 17.63 -12.08
N ALA A 85 -18.54 17.28 -12.57
CA ALA A 85 -19.77 17.74 -11.98
C ALA A 85 -19.68 17.51 -10.47
N ASP A 86 -20.21 18.47 -9.73
CA ASP A 86 -20.46 18.45 -8.29
C ASP A 86 -21.48 17.35 -7.96
N ASP A 87 -21.14 16.09 -8.28
CA ASP A 87 -22.05 14.97 -8.26
C ASP A 87 -22.09 14.41 -6.85
N ASP A 88 -23.15 14.80 -6.13
CA ASP A 88 -23.59 14.19 -4.87
C ASP A 88 -23.52 12.65 -4.92
N GLY A 89 -23.67 12.02 -6.10
CA GLY A 89 -23.40 10.60 -6.33
C GLY A 89 -22.01 10.14 -5.91
N THR A 90 -20.97 10.84 -6.35
CA THR A 90 -19.57 10.51 -6.06
C THR A 90 -19.26 10.64 -4.56
N VAL A 91 -19.68 11.75 -3.94
CA VAL A 91 -19.47 11.98 -2.50
C VAL A 91 -20.25 10.94 -1.68
N ARG A 92 -21.49 10.61 -2.04
CA ARG A 92 -22.27 9.56 -1.37
C ARG A 92 -21.59 8.19 -1.45
N ALA A 93 -21.06 7.83 -2.63
CA ALA A 93 -20.34 6.57 -2.81
C ALA A 93 -19.05 6.52 -1.97
N ALA A 94 -18.27 7.61 -1.98
CA ALA A 94 -17.08 7.74 -1.14
C ALA A 94 -17.41 7.63 0.35
N VAL A 95 -18.47 8.30 0.82
CA VAL A 95 -18.95 8.22 2.21
C VAL A 95 -19.32 6.78 2.61
N ALA A 96 -19.92 6.00 1.71
CA ALA A 96 -20.24 4.59 1.97
C ALA A 96 -18.96 3.75 2.16
N GLY A 97 -17.98 3.89 1.25
CA GLY A 97 -16.68 3.21 1.37
C GLY A 97 -15.90 3.63 2.62
N ILE A 98 -15.89 4.92 2.94
CA ILE A 98 -15.25 5.46 4.15
C ILE A 98 -15.89 4.87 5.41
N LYS A 99 -17.23 4.84 5.50
CA LYS A 99 -17.93 4.22 6.64
C LYS A 99 -17.60 2.74 6.78
N TRP A 100 -17.48 2.01 5.68
CA TRP A 100 -17.05 0.61 5.69
C TRP A 100 -15.63 0.46 6.26
N LEU A 101 -14.66 1.23 5.76
CA LEU A 101 -13.28 1.24 6.27
C LEU A 101 -13.23 1.60 7.77
N LEU A 102 -14.00 2.61 8.20
CA LEU A 102 -14.09 3.01 9.61
C LEU A 102 -14.62 1.88 10.50
N ASN A 103 -15.46 1.01 9.96
CA ASN A 103 -16.03 -0.12 10.70
C ASN A 103 -15.10 -1.35 10.70
N LEU A 104 -14.19 -1.45 9.72
CA LEU A 104 -13.19 -2.51 9.60
C LEU A 104 -12.01 -2.34 10.58
N GLN A 105 -11.65 -1.11 10.95
CA GLN A 105 -10.51 -0.83 11.83
C GLN A 105 -10.57 -1.60 13.15
N ASN A 106 -9.46 -2.26 13.49
CA ASN A 106 -9.29 -3.01 14.73
C ASN A 106 -9.14 -2.08 15.95
N SER A 107 -9.31 -2.62 17.15
CA SER A 107 -9.18 -1.85 18.41
C SER A 107 -7.76 -1.35 18.65
N ASP A 108 -6.74 -2.02 18.08
CA ASP A 108 -5.36 -1.56 18.09
C ASP A 108 -5.11 -0.34 17.17
N GLY A 109 -6.10 0.05 16.36
CA GLY A 109 -6.03 1.17 15.43
C GLY A 109 -5.52 0.80 14.03
N GLY A 110 -5.05 -0.43 13.83
CA GLY A 110 -4.61 -0.88 12.51
C GLY A 110 -5.75 -1.45 11.66
N ILE A 111 -5.44 -1.72 10.40
CA ILE A 111 -6.38 -2.23 9.40
C ILE A 111 -6.02 -3.69 9.03
N PRO A 112 -6.96 -4.63 9.15
CA PRO A 112 -6.83 -6.00 8.66
C PRO A 112 -7.17 -6.09 7.16
N THR A 113 -7.14 -7.30 6.60
CA THR A 113 -7.44 -7.55 5.18
C THR A 113 -8.92 -7.84 4.96
N PHE A 114 -9.50 -8.71 5.78
CA PHE A 114 -10.83 -9.27 5.56
C PHE A 114 -11.80 -8.87 6.67
N CYS A 115 -11.45 -9.10 7.94
CA CYS A 115 -12.38 -9.07 9.04
C CYS A 115 -11.83 -8.32 10.25
N ARG A 116 -12.69 -7.50 10.85
CA ARG A 116 -12.42 -6.86 12.13
C ARG A 116 -12.37 -7.89 13.25
N GLY A 117 -11.41 -7.74 14.15
CA GLY A 117 -11.27 -8.54 15.37
C GLY A 117 -10.51 -9.85 15.19
N TRP A 118 -10.03 -10.14 13.97
CA TRP A 118 -9.24 -11.34 13.67
C TRP A 118 -7.74 -11.14 13.96
N THR A 119 -7.40 -10.25 14.90
CA THR A 119 -6.02 -9.85 15.20
C THR A 119 -5.09 -10.99 15.63
N ASN A 120 -5.66 -12.09 16.16
CA ASN A 120 -4.90 -13.26 16.57
C ASN A 120 -4.63 -14.24 15.42
N LEU A 121 -5.26 -14.05 14.26
CA LEU A 121 -4.99 -14.83 13.07
C LEU A 121 -3.82 -14.18 12.31
N PRO A 122 -2.70 -14.89 12.09
CA PRO A 122 -1.51 -14.31 11.46
C PRO A 122 -1.78 -13.66 10.11
N PHE A 123 -2.82 -14.14 9.41
CA PHE A 123 -3.21 -13.73 8.06
C PHE A 123 -4.14 -12.54 7.98
N ASP A 124 -4.78 -12.17 9.08
CA ASP A 124 -5.76 -11.10 9.09
C ASP A 124 -5.58 -10.16 10.29
N ARG A 125 -4.36 -10.15 10.83
CA ARG A 125 -3.93 -9.15 11.79
C ARG A 125 -3.87 -7.78 11.12
N SER A 126 -3.95 -6.74 11.93
CA SER A 126 -3.64 -5.38 11.50
C SER A 126 -2.25 -5.33 10.86
N ALA A 127 -2.12 -4.59 9.76
CA ALA A 127 -0.86 -4.47 9.02
C ALA A 127 -0.49 -3.00 8.73
N PRO A 128 0.81 -2.62 8.82
CA PRO A 128 1.26 -1.26 8.50
C PRO A 128 0.92 -0.77 7.09
N ASP A 129 1.13 -1.60 6.07
CA ASP A 129 0.86 -1.28 4.66
C ASP A 129 -0.64 -1.08 4.39
N LEU A 130 -1.50 -1.96 4.91
CA LEU A 130 -2.96 -1.81 4.82
C LEU A 130 -3.46 -0.59 5.59
N THR A 131 -2.89 -0.32 6.76
CA THR A 131 -3.21 0.86 7.56
C THR A 131 -2.82 2.14 6.82
N ALA A 132 -1.64 2.16 6.20
CA ALA A 132 -1.20 3.27 5.34
C ALA A 132 -2.16 3.51 4.16
N HIS A 133 -2.68 2.45 3.52
CA HIS A 133 -3.68 2.58 2.46
C HIS A 133 -4.99 3.20 2.93
N ALA A 134 -5.53 2.76 4.07
CA ALA A 134 -6.74 3.35 4.62
C ALA A 134 -6.54 4.81 5.00
N LEU A 135 -5.38 5.16 5.58
CA LEU A 135 -5.04 6.54 5.92
C LEU A 135 -5.03 7.45 4.69
N ARG A 136 -4.43 7.01 3.57
CA ARG A 136 -4.45 7.75 2.29
C ARG A 136 -5.87 7.95 1.78
N ALA A 137 -6.67 6.88 1.77
CA ALA A 137 -8.06 6.95 1.30
C ALA A 137 -8.90 7.92 2.15
N TRP A 138 -8.75 7.90 3.47
CA TRP A 138 -9.43 8.86 4.35
C TRP A 138 -8.94 10.29 4.16
N ASN A 139 -7.62 10.48 4.05
CA ASN A 139 -7.00 11.78 3.87
C ASN A 139 -7.49 12.47 2.58
N ALA A 140 -7.54 11.72 1.47
CA ALA A 140 -7.97 12.23 0.16
C ALA A 140 -9.39 12.82 0.15
N TRP A 141 -10.30 12.27 0.94
CA TRP A 141 -11.69 12.73 1.01
C TRP A 141 -11.97 13.68 2.17
N LEU A 142 -11.08 13.76 3.15
CA LEU A 142 -11.34 14.44 4.42
C LEU A 142 -11.92 15.87 4.28
N PRO A 143 -11.43 16.74 3.37
CA PRO A 143 -11.99 18.08 3.19
C PRO A 143 -13.45 18.11 2.73
N GLU A 144 -13.87 17.11 1.94
CA GLU A 144 -15.18 17.04 1.28
C GLU A 144 -16.26 16.34 2.13
N LEU A 145 -15.89 15.76 3.28
CA LEU A 145 -16.85 15.03 4.11
C LEU A 145 -17.71 15.97 4.98
N PRO A 146 -18.93 15.57 5.35
CA PRO A 146 -19.71 16.28 6.37
C PRO A 146 -18.93 16.40 7.69
N GLU A 147 -19.03 17.54 8.38
CA GLU A 147 -18.21 17.87 9.56
C GLU A 147 -18.21 16.78 10.66
N ARG A 148 -19.38 16.19 10.93
CA ARG A 148 -19.50 15.09 11.90
C ARG A 148 -18.67 13.86 11.48
N LEU A 149 -18.66 13.54 10.19
CA LEU A 149 -17.87 12.43 9.66
C LEU A 149 -16.39 12.79 9.62
N GLN A 150 -16.02 14.02 9.27
CA GLN A 150 -14.62 14.49 9.37
C GLN A 150 -14.05 14.27 10.78
N ARG A 151 -14.78 14.66 11.83
CA ARG A 151 -14.35 14.44 13.23
C ARG A 151 -14.14 12.97 13.56
N ARG A 152 -15.02 12.08 13.07
CA ARG A 152 -14.87 10.63 13.24
C ARG A 152 -13.64 10.11 12.50
N VAL A 153 -13.45 10.53 11.24
CA VAL A 153 -12.30 10.14 10.41
C VAL A 153 -11.00 10.60 11.04
N ARG A 154 -10.88 11.86 11.49
CA ARG A 154 -9.68 12.38 12.18
C ARG A 154 -9.27 11.52 13.38
N ARG A 155 -10.21 11.18 14.27
CA ARG A 155 -9.94 10.30 15.43
C ARG A 155 -9.49 8.90 15.01
N THR A 156 -10.07 8.36 13.94
CA THR A 156 -9.70 7.03 13.41
C THR A 156 -8.32 7.08 12.72
N MET A 157 -8.01 8.15 11.99
CA MET A 157 -6.68 8.37 11.41
C MET A 157 -5.62 8.48 12.50
N GLU A 158 -5.90 9.22 13.58
CA GLU A 158 -4.98 9.35 14.72
C GLU A 158 -4.68 7.99 15.38
N LYS A 159 -5.68 7.12 15.55
CA LYS A 159 -5.47 5.73 16.00
C LYS A 159 -4.59 4.94 15.03
N GLY A 160 -4.78 5.11 13.72
CA GLY A 160 -3.95 4.51 12.68
C GLY A 160 -2.50 4.99 12.73
N LEU A 161 -2.28 6.28 12.91
CA LEU A 161 -0.93 6.86 13.09
C LEU A 161 -0.26 6.37 14.36
N ARG A 162 -1.01 6.25 15.47
CA ARG A 162 -0.50 5.64 16.72
C ARG A 162 -0.17 4.16 16.54
N TYR A 163 -0.97 3.41 15.77
CA TYR A 163 -0.65 2.04 15.40
C TYR A 163 0.67 1.99 14.61
N LEU A 164 0.80 2.78 13.54
CA LEU A 164 2.03 2.84 12.74
C LEU A 164 3.26 3.20 13.58
N THR A 165 3.12 4.14 14.50
CA THR A 165 4.19 4.50 15.45
C THR A 165 4.62 3.30 16.28
N ARG A 166 3.67 2.57 16.89
CA ARG A 166 3.98 1.41 17.75
C ARG A 166 4.53 0.22 16.97
N THR A 167 4.18 0.08 15.70
CA THR A 167 4.65 -1.01 14.83
C THR A 167 5.90 -0.67 14.02
N GLN A 168 6.39 0.58 14.09
CA GLN A 168 7.68 0.91 13.51
C GLN A 168 8.76 0.21 14.32
N ARG A 169 9.60 -0.57 13.64
CA ARG A 169 10.72 -1.28 14.27
C ARG A 169 11.72 -0.26 14.85
N PRO A 170 12.54 -0.66 15.84
CA PRO A 170 13.58 0.20 16.41
C PRO A 170 14.57 0.77 15.38
N ASP A 171 14.81 0.03 14.29
CA ASP A 171 15.66 0.46 13.18
C ASP A 171 14.98 1.40 12.18
N GLY A 172 13.68 1.65 12.35
CA GLY A 172 12.89 2.57 11.52
C GLY A 172 12.00 1.90 10.47
N ALA A 173 12.13 0.59 10.24
CA ALA A 173 11.37 -0.11 9.22
C ALA A 173 9.93 -0.45 9.62
N TRP A 174 9.08 -0.70 8.63
CA TRP A 174 7.78 -1.36 8.80
C TRP A 174 7.71 -2.66 8.00
N LEU A 175 7.04 -3.66 8.56
CA LEU A 175 6.80 -4.95 7.91
C LEU A 175 5.41 -4.96 7.27
N PRO A 176 5.29 -5.33 5.97
CA PRO A 176 3.99 -5.56 5.34
C PRO A 176 3.43 -6.93 5.74
N LEU A 177 2.13 -7.16 5.45
CA LEU A 177 1.50 -8.45 5.75
C LEU A 177 1.57 -9.46 4.60
N TRP A 178 1.36 -9.01 3.36
CA TRP A 178 1.17 -9.88 2.19
C TRP A 178 2.39 -9.97 1.27
N PHE A 179 3.45 -9.25 1.61
CA PHE A 179 4.63 -9.10 0.78
C PHE A 179 5.85 -9.60 1.54
N GLY A 180 6.62 -10.45 0.88
CA GLY A 180 7.80 -11.09 1.42
C GLY A 180 9.00 -10.90 0.49
N ASN A 181 10.15 -11.38 0.93
CA ASN A 181 11.32 -11.50 0.09
C ASN A 181 11.90 -12.91 0.26
N GLN A 182 11.90 -13.71 -0.80
CA GLN A 182 12.30 -15.13 -0.74
C GLN A 182 13.77 -15.36 -0.39
N HIS A 183 14.58 -14.31 -0.50
CA HIS A 183 16.00 -14.32 -0.17
C HIS A 183 16.27 -13.78 1.24
N ALA A 184 15.26 -13.23 1.93
CA ALA A 184 15.37 -12.83 3.32
C ALA A 184 15.25 -14.06 4.26
N PRO A 185 16.11 -14.23 5.27
CA PRO A 185 16.06 -15.38 6.17
C PRO A 185 14.74 -15.55 6.93
N ASP A 186 14.06 -14.45 7.24
CA ASP A 186 12.76 -14.42 7.89
C ASP A 186 11.60 -14.23 6.90
N GLU A 187 11.90 -14.26 5.59
CA GLU A 187 10.98 -14.10 4.48
C GLU A 187 10.25 -12.73 4.46
N THR A 188 10.66 -11.78 5.32
CA THR A 188 10.01 -10.47 5.43
C THR A 188 10.46 -9.50 4.33
N ASN A 189 9.63 -8.49 4.05
CA ASN A 189 9.96 -7.43 3.09
C ASN A 189 9.86 -6.03 3.71
N PRO A 190 10.84 -5.62 4.53
CA PRO A 190 10.83 -4.30 5.15
C PRO A 190 10.97 -3.16 4.14
N VAL A 191 11.56 -3.38 2.94
CA VAL A 191 11.64 -2.35 1.88
C VAL A 191 10.24 -2.00 1.41
N TYR A 192 9.46 -3.02 1.05
CA TYR A 192 8.08 -2.85 0.62
C TYR A 192 7.24 -2.16 1.70
N GLY A 193 7.22 -2.70 2.92
CA GLY A 193 6.41 -2.14 4.01
C GLY A 193 6.77 -0.69 4.31
N THR A 194 8.06 -0.39 4.42
CA THR A 194 8.53 0.97 4.72
C THR A 194 8.20 1.95 3.61
N ALA A 195 8.39 1.58 2.34
CA ALA A 195 8.06 2.43 1.21
C ALA A 195 6.56 2.77 1.13
N ARG A 196 5.67 1.78 1.36
CA ARG A 196 4.21 2.01 1.37
C ARG A 196 3.78 2.95 2.49
N VAL A 197 4.35 2.77 3.69
CA VAL A 197 4.05 3.64 4.83
C VAL A 197 4.57 5.05 4.59
N LEU A 198 5.83 5.24 4.15
CA LEU A 198 6.39 6.56 3.89
C LEU A 198 5.60 7.34 2.84
N THR A 199 5.21 6.68 1.74
CA THR A 199 4.38 7.30 0.69
C THR A 199 3.08 7.86 1.29
N ALA A 200 2.42 7.12 2.18
CA ALA A 200 1.22 7.58 2.86
C ALA A 200 1.50 8.76 3.81
N LEU A 201 2.55 8.66 4.63
CA LEU A 201 2.88 9.69 5.62
C LEU A 201 3.23 11.03 4.95
N VAL A 202 4.02 11.01 3.87
CA VAL A 202 4.37 12.22 3.09
C VAL A 202 3.13 12.89 2.52
N GLU A 203 2.20 12.12 1.97
CA GLU A 203 0.94 12.64 1.41
C GLU A 203 0.08 13.31 2.49
N ILE A 204 -0.03 12.67 3.66
CA ILE A 204 -0.79 13.20 4.80
C ILE A 204 -0.16 14.48 5.33
N VAL A 205 1.15 14.49 5.58
CA VAL A 205 1.86 15.69 6.06
C VAL A 205 1.73 16.84 5.07
N GLY A 206 1.92 16.58 3.78
CA GLY A 206 1.80 17.60 2.73
C GLY A 206 0.42 18.26 2.68
N GLN A 207 -0.66 17.52 2.97
CA GLN A 207 -2.00 18.09 3.07
C GLN A 207 -2.25 18.84 4.38
N VAL A 208 -1.78 18.30 5.53
CA VAL A 208 -1.86 18.99 6.82
C VAL A 208 -1.17 20.36 6.76
N SER A 209 -0.05 20.48 6.05
CA SER A 209 0.67 21.75 5.86
C SER A 209 -0.03 22.74 4.91
N ARG A 210 -0.99 22.29 4.08
CA ARG A 210 -1.69 23.12 3.10
C ARG A 210 -3.05 23.63 3.58
N LEU A 211 -3.61 23.04 4.63
CA LEU A 211 -4.81 23.58 5.25
C LEU A 211 -4.46 24.90 5.96
N PRO A 212 -5.21 26.00 5.74
CA PRO A 212 -5.08 27.18 6.58
C PRO A 212 -5.19 26.72 8.02
N ARG A 213 -4.32 27.22 8.91
CA ARG A 213 -4.44 27.00 10.36
C ARG A 213 -5.90 27.34 10.71
N LEU A 214 -6.72 26.31 10.89
CA LEU A 214 -8.10 26.49 11.28
C LEU A 214 -8.02 27.10 12.67
N ASN A 215 -8.25 28.40 12.75
CA ASN A 215 -8.49 29.09 14.00
C ASN A 215 -9.73 28.43 14.61
N PHE A 216 -9.51 27.50 15.54
CA PHE A 216 -10.58 26.88 16.34
C PHE A 216 -11.24 27.87 17.32
N SER A 217 -11.01 29.18 17.18
CA SER A 217 -11.70 30.23 17.90
C SER A 217 -12.29 31.25 16.94
N ARG A 218 -13.48 30.96 16.43
CA ARG A 218 -14.50 31.98 16.19
C ARG A 218 -15.90 31.36 16.23
N ARG A 219 -16.36 31.09 17.44
CA ARG A 219 -17.79 31.16 17.73
C ARG A 219 -17.96 32.25 18.78
N ALA A 220 -18.02 33.50 18.31
CA ALA A 220 -18.62 34.55 19.09
C ALA A 220 -20.14 34.49 18.85
N ASN A 221 -20.85 34.31 19.96
CA ASN A 221 -22.21 34.80 20.21
C ASN A 221 -23.37 33.96 19.67
N ASN A 222 -23.80 33.00 20.50
CA ASN A 222 -25.08 33.04 21.22
C ASN A 222 -25.54 31.62 21.57
N PHE A 223 -25.24 31.18 22.80
CA PHE A 223 -26.19 30.59 23.74
C PHE A 223 -25.44 30.28 25.04
N GLU A 224 -25.91 30.87 26.13
CA GLU A 224 -25.46 30.56 27.48
C GLU A 224 -25.80 29.11 27.86
N ALA A 225 -24.98 28.58 28.79
CA ALA A 225 -25.19 27.44 29.69
C ALA A 225 -24.30 26.19 29.45
N SER A 226 -23.19 26.17 30.20
CA SER A 226 -22.82 25.09 31.12
C SER A 226 -22.53 23.69 30.55
N ALA A 227 -21.27 23.43 30.21
CA ALA A 227 -20.54 22.21 30.60
C ALA A 227 -19.07 22.32 30.19
N GLU A 228 -18.19 22.39 31.19
CA GLU A 228 -16.74 22.32 31.04
C GLU A 228 -16.33 20.98 30.41
N HIS A 229 -15.71 21.04 29.23
CA HIS A 229 -14.84 19.99 28.75
C HIS A 229 -13.57 20.61 28.17
N ASN A 230 -12.53 20.65 29.01
CA ASN A 230 -11.15 20.92 28.64
C ASN A 230 -10.76 20.01 27.47
N SER A 231 -10.71 20.57 26.27
CA SER A 231 -9.94 20.01 25.16
C SER A 231 -8.76 20.96 24.96
N SER A 232 -7.62 20.56 25.53
CA SER A 232 -6.39 21.36 25.55
C SER A 232 -5.87 21.64 24.12
N PRO A 233 -5.32 22.83 23.84
CA PRO A 233 -4.71 23.17 22.55
C PRO A 233 -3.47 22.33 22.16
N GLU A 234 -2.94 21.50 23.07
CA GLU A 234 -1.68 20.75 22.93
C GLU A 234 -1.70 19.63 21.87
N GLU A 235 -2.86 19.06 21.54
CA GLU A 235 -2.94 17.86 20.66
C GLU A 235 -2.55 18.15 19.19
N THR A 236 -2.73 19.38 18.72
CA THR A 236 -2.50 19.73 17.30
C THR A 236 -1.02 19.87 16.94
N GLY A 237 -0.15 20.21 17.89
CA GLY A 237 1.30 20.34 17.68
C GLY A 237 2.07 19.01 17.75
N GLN A 238 1.53 18.02 18.46
CA GLN A 238 2.17 16.70 18.65
C GLN A 238 2.08 15.82 17.39
N THR A 239 0.99 15.92 16.63
CA THR A 239 0.77 15.07 15.44
C THR A 239 1.78 15.35 14.32
N PRO A 240 2.07 16.62 13.94
CA PRO A 240 3.11 16.93 12.96
C PRO A 240 4.52 16.48 13.36
N ALA A 241 4.86 16.61 14.65
CA ALA A 241 6.16 16.18 15.17
C ALA A 241 6.31 14.64 15.10
N LEU A 242 5.26 13.91 15.49
CA LEU A 242 5.21 12.46 15.41
C LEU A 242 5.35 11.95 13.96
N LEU A 243 4.61 12.55 13.02
CA LEU A 243 4.70 12.24 11.59
C LEU A 243 6.11 12.47 11.06
N SER A 244 6.71 13.62 11.38
CA SER A 244 8.07 13.96 10.95
C SER A 244 9.10 12.96 11.49
N ALA A 245 8.96 12.54 12.74
CA ALA A 245 9.85 11.54 13.35
C ALA A 245 9.70 10.16 12.69
N MET A 246 8.48 9.71 12.42
CA MET A 246 8.23 8.45 11.70
C MET A 246 8.84 8.49 10.29
N ILE A 247 8.60 9.57 9.55
CA ILE A 247 9.16 9.78 8.20
C ILE A 247 10.68 9.75 8.24
N ALA A 248 11.29 10.51 9.16
CA ALA A 248 12.74 10.60 9.26
C ALA A 248 13.39 9.23 9.52
N ARG A 249 12.86 8.45 10.48
CA ARG A 249 13.38 7.10 10.77
C ARG A 249 13.19 6.13 9.61
N GLY A 250 12.02 6.12 8.98
CA GLY A 250 11.77 5.24 7.83
C GLY A 250 12.64 5.58 6.62
N ALA A 251 12.80 6.87 6.33
CA ALA A 251 13.67 7.33 5.26
C ALA A 251 15.14 6.99 5.54
N GLN A 252 15.62 7.22 6.77
CA GLN A 252 16.97 6.82 7.18
C GLN A 252 17.20 5.32 7.06
N TRP A 253 16.20 4.50 7.41
CA TRP A 253 16.29 3.07 7.23
C TRP A 253 16.39 2.70 5.74
N LEU A 254 15.57 3.30 4.85
CA LEU A 254 15.72 3.05 3.41
C LEU A 254 17.10 3.47 2.88
N LEU A 255 17.65 4.58 3.36
CA LEU A 255 19.01 5.01 3.03
C LEU A 255 20.06 3.99 3.49
N SER A 256 19.91 3.41 4.68
CA SER A 256 20.88 2.48 5.24
C SER A 256 20.90 1.12 4.55
N VAL A 257 19.82 0.74 3.87
CA VAL A 257 19.71 -0.52 3.12
C VAL A 257 19.81 -0.36 1.60
N GLN A 258 20.11 0.84 1.10
CA GLN A 258 20.41 1.04 -0.33
C GLN A 258 21.72 0.32 -0.69
N LYS A 259 21.71 -0.42 -1.80
CA LYS A 259 22.91 -1.09 -2.32
C LYS A 259 23.85 -0.10 -3.00
N SER A 260 25.11 -0.50 -3.21
CA SER A 260 26.15 0.36 -3.80
C SER A 260 25.84 0.83 -5.22
N ASP A 261 25.09 0.04 -5.99
CA ASP A 261 24.60 0.36 -7.33
C ASP A 261 23.35 1.27 -7.32
N GLY A 262 22.87 1.64 -6.14
CA GLY A 262 21.69 2.50 -5.96
C GLY A 262 20.37 1.76 -5.84
N SER A 263 20.35 0.43 -5.98
CA SER A 263 19.13 -0.38 -5.95
C SER A 263 18.69 -0.80 -4.54
N TRP A 264 17.50 -1.38 -4.45
CA TRP A 264 16.97 -2.05 -3.27
C TRP A 264 16.51 -3.47 -3.61
N GLY A 265 16.49 -4.32 -2.60
CA GLY A 265 15.97 -5.68 -2.70
C GLY A 265 16.28 -6.49 -1.46
N ALA A 266 16.67 -7.74 -1.67
CA ALA A 266 17.01 -8.67 -0.59
C ALA A 266 18.16 -8.15 0.29
N PRO A 267 18.17 -8.50 1.59
CA PRO A 267 19.16 -8.02 2.55
C PRO A 267 20.58 -8.47 2.19
N GLY A 268 21.58 -7.69 2.62
CA GLY A 268 23.00 -7.97 2.38
C GLY A 268 23.33 -8.06 0.88
N GLU A 269 24.03 -9.12 0.50
CA GLU A 269 24.41 -9.42 -0.90
C GLU A 269 23.29 -10.09 -1.71
N GLY A 270 22.08 -10.23 -1.16
CA GLY A 270 20.94 -10.78 -1.89
C GLY A 270 20.58 -9.97 -3.14
N PRO A 271 19.78 -10.53 -4.07
CA PRO A 271 19.46 -9.85 -5.33
C PRO A 271 18.62 -8.60 -5.12
N SER A 272 18.86 -7.60 -5.96
CA SER A 272 17.99 -6.43 -6.12
C SER A 272 16.75 -6.78 -6.93
N SER A 273 15.67 -6.02 -6.74
CA SER A 273 14.47 -6.15 -7.57
C SER A 273 14.01 -4.79 -8.10
N VAL A 274 13.35 -4.82 -9.26
CA VAL A 274 12.78 -3.62 -9.89
C VAL A 274 11.65 -3.09 -9.02
N GLU A 275 10.85 -3.98 -8.43
CA GLU A 275 9.71 -3.66 -7.59
C GLU A 275 10.13 -2.93 -6.30
N GLU A 276 11.08 -3.49 -5.56
CA GLU A 276 11.54 -2.91 -4.28
C GLU A 276 12.33 -1.62 -4.54
N THR A 277 13.15 -1.57 -5.59
CA THR A 277 13.86 -0.35 -6.00
C THR A 277 12.88 0.76 -6.38
N ALA A 278 11.86 0.47 -7.20
CA ALA A 278 10.88 1.46 -7.60
C ALA A 278 10.05 1.99 -6.42
N LEU A 279 9.64 1.12 -5.50
CA LEU A 279 8.93 1.53 -4.29
C LEU A 279 9.80 2.43 -3.39
N ALA A 280 11.07 2.06 -3.19
CA ALA A 280 12.00 2.87 -2.40
C ALA A 280 12.26 4.24 -3.05
N VAL A 281 12.43 4.28 -4.39
CA VAL A 281 12.61 5.53 -5.15
C VAL A 281 11.37 6.42 -5.06
N GLU A 282 10.16 5.87 -5.25
CA GLU A 282 8.90 6.63 -5.08
C GLU A 282 8.83 7.25 -3.67
N ALA A 283 9.09 6.46 -2.63
CA ALA A 283 9.03 6.92 -1.25
C ALA A 283 10.05 8.03 -0.97
N LEU A 284 11.33 7.81 -1.30
CA LEU A 284 12.41 8.77 -1.04
C LEU A 284 12.26 10.05 -1.87
N ALA A 285 11.85 9.96 -3.15
CA ALA A 285 11.57 11.13 -3.96
C ALA A 285 10.43 11.97 -3.38
N GLY A 286 9.35 11.34 -2.89
CA GLY A 286 8.26 12.03 -2.20
C GLY A 286 8.74 12.72 -0.91
N VAL A 287 9.59 12.06 -0.12
CA VAL A 287 10.19 12.65 1.09
C VAL A 287 11.10 13.84 0.74
N ALA A 288 11.90 13.73 -0.33
CA ALA A 288 12.78 14.82 -0.80
C ALA A 288 11.98 16.03 -1.28
N GLU A 289 10.87 15.83 -2.01
CA GLU A 289 9.97 16.90 -2.45
C GLU A 289 9.36 17.63 -1.26
N TRP A 290 8.86 16.88 -0.26
CA TRP A 290 8.34 17.48 0.98
C TRP A 290 9.40 18.30 1.72
N SER A 291 10.63 17.78 1.82
CA SER A 291 11.74 18.45 2.49
C SER A 291 12.24 19.69 1.74
N SER A 292 11.90 19.83 0.45
CA SER A 292 12.39 20.90 -0.42
C SER A 292 11.29 21.86 -0.92
N GLY A 293 10.04 21.72 -0.47
CA GLY A 293 8.87 22.47 -0.96
C GLY A 293 8.65 23.88 -0.37
N PRO A 294 7.70 24.67 -0.92
CA PRO A 294 7.56 26.14 -0.73
C PRO A 294 6.90 26.56 0.60
N ALA A 295 7.10 25.82 1.69
CA ALA A 295 6.67 26.22 3.03
C ALA A 295 7.87 26.82 3.76
N ILE A 296 7.88 28.15 3.85
CA ILE A 296 8.68 28.90 4.82
C ILE A 296 8.18 28.49 6.22
N CYS A 297 8.69 27.38 6.75
CA CYS A 297 8.78 27.20 8.19
C CYS A 297 9.95 28.05 8.65
N ARG A 298 9.69 29.35 8.80
CA ARG A 298 10.55 30.24 9.59
C ARG A 298 10.73 29.59 10.96
N HIS A 299 11.97 29.41 11.37
CA HIS A 299 12.37 28.95 12.70
C HIS A 299 11.48 29.63 13.76
N SER A 300 10.56 28.89 14.36
CA SER A 300 9.99 29.31 15.63
C SER A 300 11.11 29.14 16.63
N ARG A 301 11.60 30.24 17.20
CA ARG A 301 12.48 30.20 18.36
C ARG A 301 11.74 29.41 19.44
N ALA A 302 12.15 28.17 19.66
CA ALA A 302 11.65 27.35 20.75
C ALA A 302 12.55 27.61 21.96
N ASP A 303 11.95 28.13 23.02
CA ASP A 303 12.56 28.16 24.35
C ASP A 303 12.92 26.74 24.79
N GLY A 304 14.14 26.59 25.28
CA GLY A 304 14.84 25.31 25.41
C GLY A 304 14.40 24.41 26.55
N ARG A 305 13.12 24.01 26.63
CA ARG A 305 12.66 23.03 27.64
C ARG A 305 11.71 21.92 27.18
N ASP A 306 11.47 21.75 25.87
CA ASP A 306 10.76 20.58 25.32
C ASP A 306 11.62 19.83 24.31
N ALA A 307 12.68 19.19 24.81
CA ALA A 307 13.57 18.35 24.04
C ALA A 307 13.07 16.89 24.02
N VAL A 308 12.01 16.62 23.28
CA VAL A 308 11.92 15.34 22.57
C VAL A 308 12.40 15.65 21.17
N SER A 309 13.64 15.27 20.87
CA SER A 309 14.38 15.70 19.68
C SER A 309 13.59 15.53 18.39
N ALA A 310 12.93 16.62 17.97
CA ALA A 310 12.45 16.86 16.61
C ALA A 310 13.62 17.08 15.62
N SER A 311 14.85 16.80 16.05
CA SER A 311 16.08 16.90 15.29
C SER A 311 16.64 15.51 14.99
N LEU A 312 15.84 14.66 14.35
CA LEU A 312 16.39 13.84 13.28
C LEU A 312 16.34 14.72 12.04
N THR A 313 17.36 15.57 11.89
CA THR A 313 17.52 16.38 10.68
C THR A 313 17.72 15.43 9.52
N LEU A 314 16.62 15.08 8.85
CA LEU A 314 16.68 14.30 7.64
C LEU A 314 17.43 15.13 6.61
N ASN A 315 18.58 14.64 6.16
CA ASN A 315 19.35 15.34 5.15
C ASN A 315 18.62 15.22 3.81
N ALA A 316 17.83 16.24 3.46
CA ALA A 316 17.06 16.30 2.22
C ALA A 316 17.93 16.07 0.97
N ARG A 317 19.21 16.49 1.02
CA ARG A 317 20.17 16.23 -0.04
C ARG A 317 20.47 14.74 -0.16
N SER A 318 20.81 14.07 0.94
CA SER A 318 21.08 12.62 0.94
C SER A 318 19.87 11.80 0.50
N VAL A 319 18.67 12.18 0.93
CA VAL A 319 17.42 11.53 0.48
C VAL A 319 17.22 11.68 -1.02
N ARG A 320 17.42 12.89 -1.54
CA ARG A 320 17.33 13.17 -2.98
C ARG A 320 18.39 12.40 -3.76
N GLU A 321 19.65 12.42 -3.33
CA GLU A 321 20.75 11.70 -3.96
C GLU A 321 20.47 10.19 -4.03
N ALA A 322 19.98 9.60 -2.95
CA ALA A 322 19.62 8.18 -2.93
C ALA A 322 18.47 7.86 -3.91
N ALA A 323 17.42 8.69 -3.93
CA ALA A 323 16.31 8.53 -4.86
C ALA A 323 16.79 8.64 -6.33
N LEU A 324 17.69 9.57 -6.63
CA LEU A 324 18.26 9.73 -7.96
C LEU A 324 19.15 8.56 -8.38
N LYS A 325 19.98 8.03 -7.47
CA LYS A 325 20.78 6.82 -7.76
C LYS A 325 19.90 5.63 -8.11
N GLY A 326 18.85 5.39 -7.33
CA GLY A 326 17.88 4.34 -7.65
C GLY A 326 17.11 4.59 -8.94
N ALA A 327 16.77 5.84 -9.24
CA ALA A 327 16.14 6.20 -10.51
C ALA A 327 17.07 5.92 -11.71
N THR A 328 18.36 6.23 -11.60
CA THR A 328 19.36 5.87 -12.62
C THR A 328 19.42 4.36 -12.84
N TRP A 329 19.46 3.58 -11.76
CA TRP A 329 19.42 2.11 -11.84
C TRP A 329 18.14 1.61 -12.53
N LEU A 330 16.99 2.19 -12.23
CA LEU A 330 15.72 1.84 -12.90
C LEU A 330 15.72 2.19 -14.39
N ILE A 331 16.30 3.34 -14.77
CA ILE A 331 16.46 3.75 -16.17
C ILE A 331 17.29 2.71 -16.92
N GLU A 332 18.42 2.29 -16.34
CA GLU A 332 19.25 1.23 -16.91
C GLU A 332 18.43 -0.06 -17.12
N LYS A 333 17.64 -0.51 -16.14
CA LYS A 333 16.78 -1.70 -16.30
C LYS A 333 15.69 -1.53 -17.35
N VAL A 334 15.22 -0.31 -17.60
CA VAL A 334 14.31 -0.02 -18.71
C VAL A 334 15.03 -0.14 -20.05
N GLU A 335 16.23 0.43 -20.16
CA GLU A 335 17.07 0.41 -21.36
C GLU A 335 17.52 -0.99 -21.74
N THR A 336 17.87 -1.84 -20.77
CA THR A 336 18.23 -3.25 -21.02
C THR A 336 17.02 -4.16 -21.20
N GLY A 337 15.81 -3.67 -20.91
CA GLY A 337 14.57 -4.45 -20.96
C GLY A 337 14.35 -5.39 -19.76
N GLU A 338 15.30 -5.44 -18.82
CA GLU A 338 15.22 -6.24 -17.59
C GLU A 338 14.07 -5.85 -16.67
N TRP A 339 13.58 -4.61 -16.74
CA TRP A 339 12.41 -4.15 -15.98
C TRP A 339 11.13 -4.98 -16.20
N LYS A 340 11.09 -5.81 -17.25
CA LYS A 340 9.96 -6.74 -17.54
C LYS A 340 10.12 -8.10 -16.86
N GLN A 341 11.22 -8.36 -16.15
CA GLN A 341 11.48 -9.59 -15.42
C GLN A 341 11.03 -9.40 -13.96
N PRO A 342 9.86 -9.93 -13.58
CA PRO A 342 9.33 -9.72 -12.24
C PRO A 342 10.08 -10.60 -11.22
N SER A 343 10.23 -10.06 -10.01
CA SER A 343 10.77 -10.80 -8.87
C SER A 343 9.63 -11.39 -8.03
N PRO A 344 9.83 -12.55 -7.39
CA PRO A 344 8.91 -13.04 -6.38
C PRO A 344 8.82 -12.05 -5.21
N ILE A 345 7.61 -11.52 -4.96
CA ILE A 345 7.36 -10.45 -3.99
C ILE A 345 6.22 -10.78 -3.02
N GLY A 346 5.42 -11.78 -3.38
CA GLY A 346 4.21 -12.12 -2.69
C GLY A 346 4.37 -13.33 -1.76
N PHE A 347 3.80 -13.23 -0.57
CA PHE A 347 3.76 -14.32 0.40
C PHE A 347 2.30 -14.74 0.65
N TYR A 348 1.85 -15.84 0.02
CA TYR A 348 0.56 -16.46 0.33
C TYR A 348 0.74 -17.57 1.36
N PHE A 349 -0.32 -17.91 2.12
CA PHE A 349 -0.26 -18.98 3.13
C PHE A 349 0.37 -20.25 2.55
N ALA A 350 1.28 -20.84 3.33
CA ALA A 350 2.15 -21.97 2.99
C ALA A 350 3.44 -21.65 2.22
N LYS A 351 4.01 -20.43 2.38
CA LYS A 351 5.27 -20.03 1.72
C LYS A 351 5.19 -20.13 0.19
N LEU A 352 3.99 -19.90 -0.34
CA LEU A 352 3.78 -19.90 -1.78
C LEU A 352 4.16 -18.51 -2.31
N TRP A 353 5.29 -18.49 -3.01
CA TRP A 353 5.80 -17.30 -3.67
C TRP A 353 5.03 -17.04 -4.96
N TYR A 354 4.59 -15.80 -5.13
CA TYR A 354 4.09 -15.32 -6.41
C TYR A 354 4.86 -14.08 -6.86
N TYR A 355 4.88 -13.90 -8.17
CA TYR A 355 5.31 -12.67 -8.83
C TYR A 355 4.12 -12.11 -9.61
N GLU A 356 4.13 -10.81 -9.85
CA GLU A 356 3.14 -10.15 -10.69
C GLU A 356 3.89 -9.42 -11.81
N ARG A 357 3.62 -9.80 -13.06
CA ARG A 357 4.28 -9.20 -14.23
C ARG A 357 4.02 -7.70 -14.27
N LEU A 358 2.88 -7.25 -13.79
CA LEU A 358 2.46 -5.85 -13.85
C LEU A 358 3.20 -4.92 -12.87
N TYR A 359 3.66 -5.43 -11.73
CA TYR A 359 4.21 -4.61 -10.65
C TYR A 359 5.47 -3.82 -11.02
N PRO A 360 6.51 -4.44 -11.65
CA PRO A 360 7.66 -3.69 -12.14
C PRO A 360 7.25 -2.47 -12.97
N MET A 361 6.32 -2.63 -13.92
CA MET A 361 5.92 -1.53 -14.79
C MET A 361 5.18 -0.42 -14.05
N ILE A 362 4.20 -0.76 -13.20
CA ILE A 362 3.43 0.24 -12.44
C ILE A 362 4.36 1.04 -11.54
N PHE A 363 5.22 0.35 -10.78
CA PHE A 363 6.06 0.99 -9.79
C PHE A 363 7.17 1.81 -10.46
N THR A 364 7.83 1.30 -11.51
CA THR A 364 8.88 2.03 -12.22
C THR A 364 8.35 3.33 -12.83
N VAL A 365 7.20 3.30 -13.52
CA VAL A 365 6.61 4.51 -14.11
C VAL A 365 6.32 5.56 -13.04
N ARG A 366 5.77 5.14 -11.90
CA ARG A 366 5.46 6.04 -10.80
C ARG A 366 6.73 6.61 -10.14
N ALA A 367 7.74 5.77 -9.91
CA ALA A 367 9.01 6.15 -9.30
C ALA A 367 9.75 7.20 -10.14
N LEU A 368 9.86 6.97 -11.46
CA LEU A 368 10.53 7.89 -12.37
C LEU A 368 9.80 9.24 -12.49
N ASN A 369 8.46 9.26 -12.39
CA ASN A 369 7.72 10.53 -12.34
C ASN A 369 8.14 11.42 -11.16
N LEU A 370 8.22 10.86 -9.95
CA LEU A 370 8.59 11.61 -8.76
C LEU A 370 10.08 11.96 -8.73
N ALA A 371 10.94 11.06 -9.19
CA ALA A 371 12.37 11.34 -9.31
C ALA A 371 12.63 12.49 -10.30
N ALA A 372 11.97 12.50 -11.46
CA ALA A 372 12.09 13.58 -12.45
C ALA A 372 11.59 14.93 -11.92
N ARG A 373 10.54 14.95 -11.08
CA ARG A 373 10.09 16.17 -10.39
C ARG A 373 11.11 16.67 -9.38
N SER A 374 11.87 15.77 -8.77
CA SER A 374 12.98 16.10 -7.87
C SER A 374 14.26 16.53 -8.62
N LEU A 375 14.24 16.66 -9.94
CA LEU A 375 15.32 17.28 -10.72
C LEU A 375 14.96 18.70 -11.19
N ARG A 376 13.68 19.07 -11.09
CA ARG A 376 13.19 20.43 -11.35
C ARG A 376 13.27 21.25 -10.06
#